data_AF-A0A436ZSR1-F1
#
_entry.id   AF-A0A436ZSR1-F1
#
_cell.length_a   1.000
_cell.length_b   1.000
_cell.length_c   1.000
_cell.angle_alpha   90.00
_cell.angle_beta   90.00
_cell.angle_gamma   90.00
#
_symmetry.space_group_name_H-M   'P 1'
#
loop_
_entity.id
_entity.type
_entity.pdbx_description
1 polymer ?
#
loop_
_entity_poly.entity_id
_entity_poly.type
_entity_poly.pdbx_seq_one_letter_code
_entity_poly.pdbx_strand_id
1 'polypeptide(L)'
;MERYTDEKLPETVYLIEEGVELQQPKPKRPLWRRCVRIFLTMAGIWMLFSAFAPVFRGGFGCHRHRRPHDIDVIPQPGPEMPQPNMDMDFTEDPTSKIPVQHYTFDPSLRNFYISQESFHKPSRVEVVGNLIVRSCDKASNISAHFKFEVSDSSLRKELVVQPARDGIVFKLDPFSPVSTGKVNATVFLVIPKKKDYRLDSLHVNTIQLPIWIKDSFTTSINSTSFTTVTGTITSFGKSSQKNALDINNLRLRTGSGKIAGEFPLNHALALETTNGDIVANVVSSDRPEKIGWLKTSSVNGNHKVRFISHLNPRPLYSKHKSVSGDISVVYPEDWQGGLKLKSTSGHIEVDGKGTKVVRKDKGLVGRFWKVIKGDGKSKGSITTVSGKIDVFIGEEDKEEGVME
;
A
#
# COMPACT_ATOMS: atom_id res chain seq x y z
N MET A 1 4.27 30.77 -4.24
CA MET A 1 3.24 30.31 -3.27
C MET A 1 1.89 30.67 -3.86
N GLU A 2 1.42 29.90 -4.84
CA GLU A 2 0.15 30.13 -5.52
C GLU A 2 -0.80 28.97 -5.25
N ARG A 3 -2.01 29.33 -4.84
CA ARG A 3 -3.10 28.43 -4.48
C ARG A 3 -3.65 27.83 -5.77
N TYR A 4 -3.58 26.50 -5.89
CA TYR A 4 -4.39 25.76 -6.85
C TYR A 4 -5.86 25.91 -6.44
N THR A 5 -6.56 26.76 -7.16
CA THR A 5 -8.01 26.96 -7.10
C THR A 5 -8.73 25.76 -7.70
N ASP A 6 -9.83 25.37 -7.03
CA ASP A 6 -10.81 24.38 -7.46
C ASP A 6 -11.20 24.55 -8.94
N GLU A 7 -10.74 23.64 -9.79
CA GLU A 7 -11.36 23.44 -11.10
C GLU A 7 -12.74 22.81 -10.91
N LYS A 8 -13.74 23.53 -11.39
CA LYS A 8 -15.13 23.08 -11.52
C LYS A 8 -15.18 21.78 -12.33
N LEU A 9 -15.41 20.67 -11.65
CA LEU A 9 -15.92 19.46 -12.28
C LEU A 9 -17.33 19.75 -12.84
N PRO A 10 -17.69 19.22 -14.03
CA PRO A 10 -18.98 19.51 -14.65
C PRO A 10 -20.14 18.97 -13.81
N GLU A 11 -20.99 19.88 -13.31
CA GLU A 11 -22.17 19.61 -12.48
C GLU A 11 -23.36 18.98 -13.25
N THR A 12 -23.18 18.49 -14.48
CA THR A 12 -24.29 18.08 -15.35
C THR A 12 -24.56 16.57 -15.44
N VAL A 13 -24.09 15.75 -14.50
CA VAL A 13 -24.38 14.30 -14.47
C VAL A 13 -25.19 13.91 -13.22
N TYR A 14 -26.38 14.51 -13.06
CA TYR A 14 -27.41 14.03 -12.15
C TYR A 14 -28.80 14.18 -12.78
N LEU A 15 -29.05 13.43 -13.85
CA LEU A 15 -30.40 13.02 -14.24
C LEU A 15 -30.41 11.50 -14.27
N ILE A 16 -31.21 10.93 -13.38
CA ILE A 16 -31.34 9.49 -13.13
C ILE A 16 -32.42 8.98 -14.08
N GLU A 17 -32.06 8.13 -15.03
CA GLU A 17 -33.04 7.27 -15.73
C GLU A 17 -33.20 5.96 -14.95
N GLU A 18 -34.45 5.51 -14.81
CA GLU A 18 -34.82 4.28 -14.10
C GLU A 18 -34.28 3.04 -14.81
N GLY A 19 -33.53 2.21 -14.07
CA GLY A 19 -32.89 1.00 -14.57
C GLY A 19 -33.84 -0.19 -14.68
N VAL A 20 -33.68 -0.96 -15.76
CA VAL A 20 -34.38 -2.21 -16.07
C VAL A 20 -33.91 -3.35 -15.16
N GLU A 21 -34.86 -4.03 -14.52
CA GLU A 21 -34.65 -5.21 -13.68
C GLU A 21 -34.49 -6.47 -14.56
N LEU A 22 -33.33 -7.15 -14.49
CA LEU A 22 -33.06 -8.38 -15.24
C LEU A 22 -32.91 -9.60 -14.31
N GLN A 23 -33.61 -10.67 -14.66
CA GLN A 23 -33.66 -11.94 -13.93
C GLN A 23 -32.31 -12.69 -13.90
N GLN A 24 -31.98 -13.24 -12.74
CA GLN A 24 -30.71 -13.94 -12.47
C GLN A 24 -30.71 -15.42 -12.89
N PRO A 25 -29.59 -15.95 -13.42
CA PRO A 25 -29.38 -17.38 -13.58
C PRO A 25 -28.83 -18.06 -12.31
N LYS A 26 -29.21 -19.34 -12.11
CA LYS A 26 -28.90 -20.16 -10.94
C LYS A 26 -27.39 -20.48 -10.77
N PRO A 27 -26.88 -20.57 -9.52
CA PRO A 27 -25.46 -20.75 -9.23
C PRO A 27 -24.95 -22.19 -9.48
N LYS A 28 -23.75 -22.32 -10.07
CA LYS A 28 -22.99 -23.57 -10.18
C LYS A 28 -21.92 -23.67 -9.08
N ARG A 29 -21.61 -24.91 -8.68
CA ARG A 29 -20.84 -25.33 -7.48
C ARG A 29 -19.39 -24.77 -7.41
N PRO A 30 -18.82 -24.58 -6.19
CA PRO A 30 -17.64 -23.74 -5.96
C PRO A 30 -16.28 -24.39 -6.30
N LEU A 31 -15.45 -23.63 -7.01
CA LEU A 31 -14.09 -23.93 -7.52
C LEU A 31 -12.97 -23.93 -6.44
N TRP A 32 -13.26 -23.55 -5.19
CA TRP A 32 -12.24 -23.32 -4.15
C TRP A 32 -11.37 -24.56 -3.83
N ARG A 33 -11.89 -25.78 -4.02
CA ARG A 33 -11.12 -27.01 -3.79
C ARG A 33 -9.89 -27.17 -4.71
N ARG A 34 -9.86 -26.49 -5.86
CA ARG A 34 -8.70 -26.54 -6.77
C ARG A 34 -7.60 -25.55 -6.37
N CYS A 35 -7.95 -24.38 -5.83
CA CYS A 35 -6.97 -23.36 -5.43
C CYS A 35 -6.15 -23.78 -4.19
N VAL A 36 -6.76 -24.51 -3.25
CA VAL A 36 -6.06 -24.97 -2.03
C VAL A 36 -4.95 -25.97 -2.33
N ARG A 37 -5.13 -26.83 -3.35
CA ARG A 37 -4.10 -27.82 -3.73
C ARG A 37 -2.87 -27.17 -4.36
N ILE A 38 -3.05 -26.15 -5.20
CA ILE A 38 -1.95 -25.45 -5.88
C ILE A 38 -1.08 -24.67 -4.87
N PHE A 39 -1.71 -24.08 -3.85
CA PHE A 39 -1.00 -23.30 -2.84
C PHE A 39 -0.11 -24.19 -1.95
N LEU A 40 -0.58 -25.38 -1.59
CA LEU A 40 0.19 -26.35 -0.78
C LEU A 40 1.41 -26.90 -1.54
N THR A 41 1.30 -27.12 -2.85
CA THR A 41 2.42 -27.61 -3.67
C THR A 41 3.54 -26.57 -3.82
N MET A 42 3.21 -25.29 -3.97
CA MET A 42 4.21 -24.21 -4.08
C MET A 42 4.97 -23.99 -2.77
N ALA A 43 4.29 -24.13 -1.63
CA ALA A 43 4.93 -24.04 -0.30
C ALA A 43 5.93 -25.20 -0.06
N GLY A 44 5.62 -26.41 -0.53
CA GLY A 44 6.53 -27.57 -0.44
C GLY A 44 7.79 -27.40 -1.28
N ILE A 45 7.66 -26.90 -2.51
CA ILE A 45 8.80 -26.63 -3.41
C ILE A 45 9.74 -25.56 -2.82
N TRP A 46 9.19 -24.54 -2.17
CA TRP A 46 10.00 -23.48 -1.55
C TRP A 46 10.73 -23.97 -0.29
N MET A 47 10.14 -24.87 0.49
CA MET A 47 10.83 -25.51 1.62
C MET A 47 11.97 -26.42 1.16
N LEU A 48 11.83 -27.12 0.03
CA LEU A 48 12.92 -27.90 -0.55
C LEU A 48 14.07 -27.00 -1.03
N PHE A 49 13.78 -25.89 -1.73
CA PHE A 49 14.84 -24.98 -2.22
C PHE A 49 15.63 -24.30 -1.09
N SER A 50 15.02 -24.03 0.07
CA SER A 50 15.72 -23.40 1.20
C SER A 50 16.67 -24.37 1.94
N ALA A 51 16.44 -25.69 1.86
CA ALA A 51 17.32 -26.70 2.43
C ALA A 51 18.60 -26.95 1.60
N PHE A 52 18.58 -26.69 0.28
CA PHE A 52 19.72 -26.93 -0.62
C PHE A 52 20.61 -25.69 -0.87
N ALA A 53 20.21 -24.52 -0.42
CA ALA A 53 20.98 -23.27 -0.56
C ALA A 53 22.41 -23.28 0.07
N PRO A 54 22.76 -24.08 1.09
CA PRO A 54 24.12 -24.05 1.64
C PRO A 54 25.19 -24.72 0.76
N VAL A 55 24.81 -25.48 -0.27
CA VAL A 55 25.76 -26.34 -1.02
C VAL A 55 26.46 -25.60 -2.17
N PHE A 56 26.00 -24.40 -2.56
CA PHE A 56 26.60 -23.61 -3.66
C PHE A 56 27.51 -22.45 -3.18
N ARG A 57 28.19 -22.59 -2.04
CA ARG A 57 29.29 -21.67 -1.66
C ARG A 57 30.63 -22.24 -2.09
N GLY A 58 31.04 -21.90 -3.30
CA GLY A 58 32.42 -22.03 -3.77
C GLY A 58 32.68 -21.04 -4.90
N GLY A 59 33.40 -19.96 -4.62
CA GLY A 59 33.79 -18.99 -5.65
C GLY A 59 34.12 -17.61 -5.08
N PHE A 60 35.41 -17.27 -5.15
CA PHE A 60 36.07 -16.10 -4.58
C PHE A 60 35.66 -14.77 -5.21
N GLY A 61 35.78 -13.70 -4.42
CA GLY A 61 35.72 -12.32 -4.90
C GLY A 61 36.06 -11.31 -3.80
N CYS A 62 37.34 -11.23 -3.42
CA CYS A 62 37.85 -10.18 -2.53
C CYS A 62 37.74 -8.81 -3.23
N HIS A 63 36.77 -7.99 -2.85
CA HIS A 63 36.78 -6.57 -3.21
C HIS A 63 37.54 -5.75 -2.16
N ARG A 64 38.63 -5.13 -2.64
CA ARG A 64 39.48 -4.18 -1.93
C ARG A 64 38.66 -3.02 -1.34
N HIS A 65 38.99 -2.67 -0.11
CA HIS A 65 38.61 -1.44 0.56
C HIS A 65 39.03 -0.20 -0.25
N ARG A 66 38.05 0.66 -0.59
CA ARG A 66 38.29 2.04 -1.00
C ARG A 66 38.25 2.91 0.26
N ARG A 67 39.33 3.64 0.54
CA ARG A 67 39.39 4.60 1.66
C ARG A 67 38.52 5.83 1.36
N PRO A 68 37.95 6.50 2.37
CA PRO A 68 37.18 7.72 2.20
C PRO A 68 38.09 8.93 2.36
N HIS A 69 38.44 9.60 1.27
CA HIS A 69 38.81 11.02 1.24
C HIS A 69 38.83 11.43 -0.23
N ASP A 70 37.72 12.01 -0.68
CA ASP A 70 37.70 13.27 -1.41
C ASP A 70 36.25 13.76 -1.41
N ILE A 71 36.10 15.01 -1.00
CA ILE A 71 34.83 15.74 -0.93
C ILE A 71 34.48 16.09 -2.37
N ASP A 72 33.57 15.31 -2.98
CA ASP A 72 32.92 15.73 -4.20
C ASP A 72 31.98 16.90 -3.84
N VAL A 73 32.38 18.07 -4.32
CA VAL A 73 31.58 19.29 -4.41
C VAL A 73 30.20 18.91 -4.93
N ILE A 74 29.17 19.20 -4.12
CA ILE A 74 27.77 19.06 -4.52
C ILE A 74 27.60 19.87 -5.82
N PRO A 75 27.28 19.25 -6.96
CA PRO A 75 26.93 20.01 -8.14
C PRO A 75 25.70 20.84 -7.76
N GLN A 76 25.83 22.16 -7.91
CA GLN A 76 24.70 23.08 -7.77
C GLN A 76 23.52 22.52 -8.57
N PRO A 77 22.28 22.65 -8.07
CA PRO A 77 21.10 22.21 -8.80
C PRO A 77 21.17 22.86 -10.19
N GLY A 78 21.34 22.01 -11.21
CA GLY A 78 21.17 22.45 -12.58
C GLY A 78 19.78 23.07 -12.73
N PRO A 79 19.59 23.96 -13.72
CA PRO A 79 18.30 24.60 -13.96
C PRO A 79 17.20 23.55 -13.93
N GLU A 80 16.17 23.84 -13.12
CA GLU A 80 15.00 23.02 -12.86
C GLU A 80 14.58 22.31 -14.16
N MET A 81 14.69 20.97 -14.18
CA MET A 81 14.18 20.22 -15.33
C MET A 81 12.71 20.63 -15.51
N PRO A 82 12.30 21.07 -16.70
CA PRO A 82 10.92 21.47 -16.92
C PRO A 82 10.04 20.29 -16.49
N GLN A 83 9.09 20.57 -15.60
CA GLN A 83 8.04 19.61 -15.30
C GLN A 83 7.48 19.15 -16.64
N PRO A 84 7.32 17.83 -16.87
CA PRO A 84 6.71 17.37 -18.11
C PRO A 84 5.36 18.09 -18.21
N ASN A 85 5.23 18.94 -19.23
CA ASN A 85 4.01 19.67 -19.46
C ASN A 85 2.95 18.60 -19.74
N MET A 86 2.13 18.30 -18.73
CA MET A 86 1.02 17.35 -18.85
C MET A 86 -0.18 17.99 -19.57
N ASP A 87 0.05 19.10 -20.27
CA ASP A 87 -0.73 19.50 -21.43
C ASP A 87 -0.42 18.52 -22.58
N MET A 88 -0.86 17.27 -22.40
CA MET A 88 -1.23 16.47 -23.54
C MET A 88 -2.47 17.13 -24.11
N ASP A 89 -2.25 18.03 -25.06
CA ASP A 89 -3.28 18.57 -25.95
C ASP A 89 -3.73 17.42 -26.86
N PHE A 90 -4.41 16.44 -26.24
CA PHE A 90 -5.29 15.54 -26.96
C PHE A 90 -6.39 16.43 -27.48
N THR A 91 -6.32 16.73 -28.77
CA THR A 91 -7.47 17.14 -29.54
C THR A 91 -8.51 16.04 -29.34
N GLU A 92 -9.38 16.23 -28.35
CA GLU A 92 -10.50 15.34 -28.07
C GLU A 92 -11.33 15.31 -29.34
N ASP A 93 -11.29 14.18 -30.05
CA ASP A 93 -12.28 13.91 -31.08
C ASP A 93 -13.65 13.92 -30.37
N PRO A 94 -14.49 14.95 -30.58
CA PRO A 94 -15.73 15.12 -29.84
C PRO A 94 -16.75 14.01 -30.15
N THR A 95 -16.44 13.12 -31.09
CA THR A 95 -17.32 12.03 -31.50
C THR A 95 -17.07 10.71 -30.76
N SER A 96 -15.91 10.51 -30.13
CA SER A 96 -15.60 9.25 -29.43
C SER A 96 -15.90 9.34 -27.93
N LYS A 97 -17.19 9.32 -27.56
CA LYS A 97 -17.61 9.19 -26.15
C LYS A 97 -17.10 7.85 -25.58
N ILE A 98 -16.08 7.90 -24.73
CA ILE A 98 -15.61 6.73 -23.98
C ILE A 98 -16.74 6.33 -23.00
N PRO A 99 -17.35 5.15 -23.14
CA PRO A 99 -18.43 4.72 -22.26
C PRO A 99 -17.87 4.55 -20.85
N VAL A 100 -18.46 5.29 -19.92
CA VAL A 100 -18.23 5.14 -18.50
C VAL A 100 -19.29 4.18 -17.98
N GLN A 101 -18.87 3.06 -17.40
CA GLN A 101 -19.78 2.14 -16.73
C GLN A 101 -19.92 2.54 -15.27
N HIS A 102 -21.14 2.66 -14.78
CA HIS A 102 -21.44 3.09 -13.42
C HIS A 102 -22.26 2.02 -12.69
N TYR A 103 -21.81 1.67 -11.48
CA TYR A 103 -22.48 0.70 -10.62
C TYR A 103 -22.70 1.33 -9.24
N THR A 104 -23.92 1.20 -8.73
CA THR A 104 -24.30 1.65 -7.39
C THR A 104 -24.75 0.44 -6.58
N PHE A 105 -24.37 0.39 -5.31
CA PHE A 105 -24.66 -0.73 -4.42
C PHE A 105 -25.66 -0.37 -3.34
N ASP A 106 -26.29 -1.39 -2.76
CA ASP A 106 -27.25 -1.23 -1.67
C ASP A 106 -26.58 -0.55 -0.45
N PRO A 107 -27.19 0.49 0.15
CA PRO A 107 -26.65 1.14 1.35
C PRO A 107 -26.51 0.21 2.56
N SER A 108 -27.26 -0.88 2.62
CA SER A 108 -27.19 -1.87 3.70
C SER A 108 -25.99 -2.81 3.60
N LEU A 109 -25.23 -2.74 2.51
CA LEU A 109 -24.08 -3.60 2.26
C LEU A 109 -22.99 -3.36 3.31
N ARG A 110 -22.61 -4.45 3.99
CA ARG A 110 -21.57 -4.45 5.04
C ARG A 110 -20.22 -4.90 4.53
N ASN A 111 -20.18 -5.66 3.44
CA ASN A 111 -18.96 -6.24 2.89
C ASN A 111 -18.89 -5.88 1.42
N PHE A 112 -17.83 -5.17 1.03
CA PHE A 112 -17.61 -4.77 -0.35
C PHE A 112 -16.29 -5.34 -0.86
N TYR A 113 -16.29 -5.90 -2.07
CA TYR A 113 -15.05 -6.21 -2.77
C TYR A 113 -15.01 -5.69 -4.20
N ILE A 114 -13.80 -5.42 -4.66
CA ILE A 114 -13.49 -5.23 -6.07
C ILE A 114 -12.28 -6.10 -6.42
N SER A 115 -12.39 -6.88 -7.48
CA SER A 115 -11.34 -7.80 -7.90
C SER A 115 -11.07 -7.72 -9.39
N GLN A 116 -9.81 -7.53 -9.75
CA GLN A 116 -9.30 -7.81 -11.09
C GLN A 116 -8.99 -9.31 -11.19
N GLU A 117 -9.67 -10.02 -12.10
CA GLU A 117 -9.31 -11.38 -12.44
C GLU A 117 -8.55 -11.40 -13.77
N SER A 118 -7.47 -12.19 -13.83
CA SER A 118 -6.82 -12.57 -15.08
C SER A 118 -6.89 -14.08 -15.22
N PHE A 119 -7.20 -14.55 -16.42
CA PHE A 119 -7.27 -15.97 -16.71
C PHE A 119 -6.02 -16.42 -17.47
N HIS A 120 -5.18 -17.16 -16.73
CA HIS A 120 -4.22 -18.24 -17.06
C HIS A 120 -3.77 -18.60 -18.50
N LYS A 121 -3.87 -17.72 -19.49
CA LYS A 121 -2.93 -17.72 -20.61
C LYS A 121 -2.06 -16.47 -20.47
N PRO A 122 -0.82 -16.47 -20.97
CA PRO A 122 -0.06 -15.23 -21.10
C PRO A 122 -0.76 -14.37 -22.16
N SER A 123 -1.93 -13.80 -21.83
CA SER A 123 -2.51 -12.74 -22.64
C SER A 123 -1.46 -11.64 -22.62
N ARG A 124 -1.02 -11.22 -23.80
CA ARG A 124 -0.10 -10.07 -23.93
C ARG A 124 -0.89 -8.77 -23.89
N VAL A 125 -2.07 -8.80 -23.26
CA VAL A 125 -2.89 -7.61 -23.02
C VAL A 125 -2.36 -6.98 -21.74
N GLU A 126 -1.69 -5.86 -21.92
CA GLU A 126 -1.16 -5.06 -20.83
C GLU A 126 -2.29 -4.22 -20.24
N VAL A 127 -2.60 -4.41 -18.95
CA VAL A 127 -3.56 -3.55 -18.25
C VAL A 127 -2.78 -2.50 -17.48
N VAL A 128 -2.89 -1.24 -17.91
CA VAL A 128 -2.32 -0.07 -17.27
C VAL A 128 -3.43 0.82 -16.70
N GLY A 129 -3.09 1.88 -15.97
CA GLY A 129 -4.05 2.82 -15.41
C GLY A 129 -4.00 2.84 -13.90
N ASN A 130 -5.11 3.15 -13.22
CA ASN A 130 -5.15 3.36 -11.77
C ASN A 130 -6.51 2.97 -11.17
N LEU A 131 -6.48 2.43 -9.95
CA LEU A 131 -7.65 2.30 -9.10
C LEU A 131 -7.60 3.38 -8.01
N ILE A 132 -8.56 4.30 -8.04
CA ILE A 132 -8.67 5.41 -7.11
C ILE A 132 -9.81 5.13 -6.14
N VAL A 133 -9.48 4.96 -4.86
CA VAL A 133 -10.46 4.84 -3.77
C VAL A 133 -10.59 6.20 -3.10
N ARG A 134 -11.81 6.72 -3.00
CA ARG A 134 -12.09 7.98 -2.30
C ARG A 134 -13.37 7.92 -1.49
N SER A 135 -13.43 8.71 -0.43
CA SER A 135 -14.65 8.97 0.33
C SER A 135 -15.36 10.23 -0.19
N CYS A 136 -16.68 10.25 -0.27
CA CYS A 136 -17.44 11.43 -0.73
C CYS A 136 -18.64 11.72 0.17
N ASP A 137 -18.77 12.97 0.63
CA ASP A 137 -19.88 13.43 1.51
C ASP A 137 -21.22 13.47 0.75
N LYS A 138 -21.20 13.69 -0.57
CA LYS A 138 -22.40 13.71 -1.43
C LYS A 138 -22.88 12.29 -1.78
N ALA A 139 -22.06 11.26 -1.60
CA ALA A 139 -22.44 9.90 -1.97
C ALA A 139 -23.38 9.29 -0.91
N SER A 140 -24.53 8.78 -1.35
CA SER A 140 -25.47 8.03 -0.50
C SER A 140 -25.08 6.56 -0.35
N ASN A 141 -24.50 5.99 -1.40
CA ASN A 141 -24.19 4.57 -1.56
C ASN A 141 -22.75 4.37 -2.03
N ILE A 142 -22.21 3.17 -1.84
CA ILE A 142 -20.97 2.80 -2.54
C ILE A 142 -21.26 2.80 -4.03
N SER A 143 -20.37 3.42 -4.80
CA SER A 143 -20.41 3.37 -6.25
C SER A 143 -19.04 3.07 -6.83
N ALA A 144 -19.04 2.45 -8.01
CA ALA A 144 -17.85 2.20 -8.78
C ALA A 144 -18.04 2.71 -10.20
N HIS A 145 -17.08 3.50 -10.69
CA HIS A 145 -17.07 4.03 -12.05
C HIS A 145 -15.86 3.45 -12.78
N PHE A 146 -16.10 2.88 -13.96
CA PHE A 146 -15.06 2.31 -14.80
C PHE A 146 -14.95 3.11 -16.09
N LYS A 147 -13.75 3.62 -16.36
CA LYS A 147 -13.37 4.23 -17.63
C LYS A 147 -12.29 3.36 -18.26
N PHE A 148 -12.57 2.84 -19.45
CA PHE A 148 -11.64 1.99 -20.19
C PHE A 148 -11.29 2.59 -21.54
N GLU A 149 -10.01 2.89 -21.69
CA GLU A 149 -9.38 3.26 -22.95
C GLU A 149 -8.64 2.02 -23.46
N VAL A 150 -8.93 1.61 -24.68
CA VAL A 150 -8.36 0.40 -25.26
C VAL A 150 -7.61 0.74 -26.54
N SER A 151 -6.43 0.16 -26.74
CA SER A 151 -5.64 0.36 -27.96
C SER A 151 -6.32 -0.25 -29.19
N ASP A 152 -7.16 -1.27 -28.98
CA ASP A 152 -7.90 -2.00 -29.99
C ASP A 152 -9.37 -2.10 -29.56
N SER A 153 -10.30 -1.72 -30.43
CA SER A 153 -11.73 -1.73 -30.15
C SER A 153 -12.29 -3.14 -29.91
N SER A 154 -11.63 -4.19 -30.42
CA SER A 154 -11.99 -5.58 -30.16
C SER A 154 -11.86 -5.95 -28.68
N LEU A 155 -10.85 -5.41 -27.98
CA LEU A 155 -10.64 -5.63 -26.53
C LEU A 155 -11.81 -5.15 -25.68
N ARG A 156 -12.59 -4.17 -26.17
CA ARG A 156 -13.75 -3.67 -25.43
C ARG A 156 -14.82 -4.74 -25.26
N LYS A 157 -14.99 -5.64 -26.22
CA LYS A 157 -15.96 -6.74 -26.12
C LYS A 157 -15.50 -7.83 -25.15
N GLU A 158 -14.19 -7.92 -24.96
CA GLU A 158 -13.52 -8.93 -24.12
C GLU A 158 -13.45 -8.47 -22.66
N LEU A 159 -13.55 -7.17 -22.41
CA LEU A 159 -13.54 -6.61 -21.08
C LEU A 159 -14.93 -6.71 -20.46
N VAL A 160 -15.05 -7.54 -19.43
CA VAL A 160 -16.32 -7.80 -18.76
C VAL A 160 -16.25 -7.30 -17.32
N VAL A 161 -17.16 -6.39 -16.99
CA VAL A 161 -17.41 -5.96 -15.60
C VAL A 161 -18.67 -6.65 -15.10
N GLN A 162 -18.50 -7.55 -14.13
CA GLN A 162 -19.56 -8.35 -13.53
C GLN A 162 -19.87 -7.81 -12.13
N PRO A 163 -21.00 -7.11 -11.95
CA PRO A 163 -21.47 -6.80 -10.62
C PRO A 163 -21.86 -8.10 -9.91
N ALA A 164 -21.49 -8.19 -8.63
CA ALA A 164 -21.92 -9.22 -7.70
C ALA A 164 -22.76 -8.58 -6.60
N ARG A 165 -23.39 -9.41 -5.77
CA ARG A 165 -24.22 -8.94 -4.65
C ARG A 165 -23.45 -8.01 -3.70
N ASP A 166 -22.17 -8.30 -3.51
CA ASP A 166 -21.29 -7.72 -2.51
C ASP A 166 -20.01 -7.12 -3.12
N GLY A 167 -20.02 -6.81 -4.43
CA GLY A 167 -18.83 -6.28 -5.08
C GLY A 167 -18.86 -6.25 -6.59
N ILE A 168 -17.67 -6.12 -7.18
CA ILE A 168 -17.47 -6.14 -8.63
C ILE A 168 -16.25 -6.99 -8.97
N VAL A 169 -16.41 -7.83 -9.98
CA VAL A 169 -15.28 -8.48 -10.64
C VAL A 169 -15.15 -7.89 -12.02
N PHE A 170 -13.97 -7.38 -12.37
CA PHE A 170 -13.66 -7.02 -13.75
C PHE A 170 -12.55 -7.93 -14.28
N LYS A 171 -12.74 -8.42 -15.49
CA LYS A 171 -11.87 -9.44 -16.08
C LYS A 171 -11.81 -9.29 -17.59
N LEU A 172 -10.73 -9.80 -18.16
CA LEU A 172 -10.61 -10.00 -19.59
C LEU A 172 -11.08 -11.41 -19.95
N ASP A 173 -11.79 -11.56 -21.06
CA ASP A 173 -12.26 -12.87 -21.52
C ASP A 173 -11.05 -13.81 -21.76
N PRO A 174 -11.02 -15.00 -21.11
CA PRO A 174 -9.97 -16.00 -21.31
C PRO A 174 -9.81 -16.49 -22.76
N PHE A 175 -10.84 -16.37 -23.58
CA PHE A 175 -10.89 -16.89 -24.94
C PHE A 175 -10.74 -15.80 -26.00
N SER A 176 -10.39 -14.59 -25.59
CA SER A 176 -10.17 -13.49 -26.51
C SER A 176 -9.19 -13.89 -27.62
N PRO A 177 -9.57 -13.71 -28.91
CA PRO A 177 -8.65 -13.91 -30.02
C PRO A 177 -7.58 -12.82 -30.08
N VAL A 178 -7.71 -11.74 -29.29
CA VAL A 178 -6.78 -10.62 -29.27
C VAL A 178 -5.52 -11.03 -28.53
N SER A 179 -4.46 -11.28 -29.31
CA SER A 179 -3.21 -11.79 -28.77
C SER A 179 -2.35 -10.73 -28.10
N THR A 180 -2.54 -9.44 -28.41
CA THR A 180 -1.76 -8.30 -27.92
C THR A 180 -2.63 -7.05 -27.82
N GLY A 181 -2.38 -6.22 -26.81
CA GLY A 181 -3.04 -4.92 -26.73
C GLY A 181 -2.78 -4.22 -25.41
N LYS A 182 -3.27 -2.99 -25.28
CA LYS A 182 -3.20 -2.22 -24.04
C LYS A 182 -4.59 -1.78 -23.63
N VAL A 183 -4.91 -1.98 -22.36
CA VAL A 183 -6.13 -1.48 -21.72
C VAL A 183 -5.69 -0.51 -20.64
N ASN A 184 -5.97 0.78 -20.82
CA ASN A 184 -5.84 1.78 -19.78
C ASN A 184 -7.16 1.83 -19.00
N ALA A 185 -7.15 1.25 -17.81
CA ALA A 185 -8.29 1.15 -16.92
C ALA A 185 -8.17 2.17 -15.79
N THR A 186 -9.09 3.12 -15.75
CA THR A 186 -9.28 4.00 -14.59
C THR A 186 -10.54 3.59 -13.85
N VAL A 187 -10.36 3.17 -12.60
CA VAL A 187 -11.45 2.71 -11.73
C VAL A 187 -11.59 3.68 -10.56
N PHE A 188 -12.76 4.28 -10.41
CA PHE A 188 -13.09 5.12 -9.25
C PHE A 188 -14.01 4.37 -8.32
N LEU A 189 -13.54 4.05 -7.12
CA LEU A 189 -14.35 3.52 -6.04
C LEU A 189 -14.71 4.66 -5.09
N VAL A 190 -16.00 4.97 -4.98
CA VAL A 190 -16.53 6.03 -4.12
C VAL A 190 -17.23 5.40 -2.93
N ILE A 191 -16.79 5.78 -1.72
CA ILE A 191 -17.37 5.33 -0.45
C ILE A 191 -18.13 6.49 0.20
N PRO A 192 -19.38 6.30 0.64
CA PRO A 192 -20.14 7.33 1.37
C PRO A 192 -19.40 7.79 2.61
N LYS A 193 -19.17 9.09 2.72
CA LYS A 193 -18.53 9.71 3.88
C LYS A 193 -19.61 10.14 4.89
N LYS A 194 -20.23 9.16 5.55
CA LYS A 194 -21.29 9.40 6.56
C LYS A 194 -20.98 8.66 7.86
N LYS A 195 -21.30 9.27 8.99
CA LYS A 195 -21.01 8.73 10.34
C LYS A 195 -21.79 7.46 10.68
N ASP A 196 -23.01 7.35 10.16
CA ASP A 196 -23.93 6.23 10.30
C ASP A 196 -23.64 5.09 9.32
N TYR A 197 -22.90 5.37 8.25
CA TYR A 197 -22.47 4.35 7.30
C TYR A 197 -21.31 3.53 7.88
N ARG A 198 -21.49 2.21 7.93
CA ARG A 198 -20.51 1.29 8.51
C ARG A 198 -20.30 0.08 7.60
N LEU A 199 -19.03 -0.16 7.28
CA LEU A 199 -18.58 -1.35 6.56
C LEU A 199 -17.83 -2.27 7.52
N ASP A 200 -18.15 -3.55 7.47
CA ASP A 200 -17.40 -4.57 8.18
C ASP A 200 -16.14 -4.94 7.40
N SER A 201 -16.20 -5.03 6.07
CA SER A 201 -15.03 -5.32 5.24
C SER A 201 -15.01 -4.59 3.90
N LEU A 202 -13.81 -4.15 3.50
CA LEU A 202 -13.50 -3.60 2.18
C LEU A 202 -12.27 -4.31 1.61
N HIS A 203 -12.45 -4.98 0.48
CA HIS A 203 -11.38 -5.71 -0.20
C HIS A 203 -11.17 -5.18 -1.62
N VAL A 204 -9.97 -4.67 -1.91
CA VAL A 204 -9.56 -4.30 -3.26
C VAL A 204 -8.43 -5.23 -3.66
N ASN A 205 -8.61 -5.95 -4.76
CA ASN A 205 -7.60 -6.83 -5.32
C ASN A 205 -7.37 -6.48 -6.78
N THR A 206 -6.13 -6.12 -7.12
CA THR A 206 -5.73 -5.84 -8.50
C THR A 206 -4.52 -6.71 -8.87
N ILE A 207 -4.28 -6.85 -10.17
CA ILE A 207 -3.10 -7.55 -10.67
C ILE A 207 -2.07 -6.52 -11.09
N GLN A 208 -2.45 -5.55 -11.93
CA GLN A 208 -1.50 -4.60 -12.52
C GLN A 208 -1.78 -3.14 -12.15
N LEU A 209 -2.95 -2.85 -11.57
CA LEU A 209 -3.34 -1.48 -11.28
C LEU A 209 -2.71 -1.01 -9.95
N PRO A 210 -1.99 0.12 -9.95
CA PRO A 210 -1.72 0.90 -8.76
C PRO A 210 -3.02 1.26 -8.03
N ILE A 211 -2.94 1.36 -6.71
CA ILE A 211 -4.07 1.72 -5.85
C ILE A 211 -3.77 3.06 -5.20
N TRP A 212 -4.59 4.06 -5.49
CA TRP A 212 -4.49 5.39 -4.91
C TRP A 212 -5.63 5.59 -3.92
N ILE A 213 -5.28 5.77 -2.65
CA ILE A 213 -6.20 6.07 -1.58
C ILE A 213 -6.21 7.60 -1.45
N LYS A 214 -7.31 8.21 -1.87
CA LYS A 214 -7.54 9.65 -1.76
C LYS A 214 -8.49 9.91 -0.61
N ASP A 215 -8.27 11.07 0.00
CA ASP A 215 -9.11 11.62 1.04
C ASP A 215 -9.18 10.73 2.29
N SER A 216 -9.90 11.26 3.26
CA SER A 216 -9.98 10.75 4.61
C SER A 216 -11.33 10.01 4.79
N PHE A 217 -11.32 8.68 4.94
CA PHE A 217 -12.52 7.90 5.29
C PHE A 217 -13.02 8.24 6.71
N THR A 218 -14.05 9.07 6.82
CA THR A 218 -14.76 9.25 8.11
C THR A 218 -15.69 8.08 8.42
N THR A 219 -15.98 7.27 7.42
CA THR A 219 -16.76 6.04 7.48
C THR A 219 -16.06 5.01 8.33
N SER A 220 -16.79 4.41 9.29
CA SER A 220 -16.22 3.35 10.12
C SER A 220 -16.09 2.05 9.33
N ILE A 221 -14.85 1.64 9.05
CA ILE A 221 -14.53 0.39 8.37
C ILE A 221 -13.76 -0.53 9.31
N ASN A 222 -14.32 -1.71 9.60
CA ASN A 222 -13.68 -2.63 10.53
C ASN A 222 -12.42 -3.29 9.95
N SER A 223 -12.46 -3.72 8.69
CA SER A 223 -11.31 -4.32 8.01
C SER A 223 -11.18 -3.82 6.58
N THR A 224 -9.97 -3.44 6.19
CA THR A 224 -9.66 -3.01 4.83
C THR A 224 -8.40 -3.72 4.35
N SER A 225 -8.49 -4.33 3.17
CA SER A 225 -7.37 -5.00 2.53
C SER A 225 -7.23 -4.51 1.10
N PHE A 226 -6.11 -3.86 0.80
CA PHE A 226 -5.75 -3.46 -0.56
C PHE A 226 -4.56 -4.30 -1.03
N THR A 227 -4.77 -5.08 -2.08
CA THR A 227 -3.77 -6.00 -2.62
C THR A 227 -3.56 -5.71 -4.10
N THR A 228 -2.30 -5.65 -4.52
CA THR A 228 -1.92 -5.64 -5.93
C THR A 228 -0.78 -6.63 -6.18
N VAL A 229 -0.72 -7.26 -7.35
CA VAL A 229 0.43 -8.13 -7.69
C VAL A 229 1.60 -7.28 -8.15
N THR A 230 1.36 -6.37 -9.08
CA THR A 230 2.29 -5.37 -9.58
C THR A 230 1.62 -4.01 -9.55
N GLY A 231 2.18 -3.09 -8.79
CA GLY A 231 1.59 -1.76 -8.64
C GLY A 231 1.99 -1.12 -7.33
N THR A 232 2.06 0.20 -7.35
CA THR A 232 2.30 1.02 -6.17
C THR A 232 0.98 1.27 -5.44
N ILE A 233 1.01 1.17 -4.12
CA ILE A 233 -0.11 1.59 -3.28
C ILE A 233 0.28 2.92 -2.64
N THR A 234 -0.49 3.98 -2.94
CA THR A 234 -0.21 5.32 -2.42
C THR A 234 -1.40 5.88 -1.65
N SER A 235 -1.13 6.45 -0.47
CA SER A 235 -2.11 7.23 0.29
C SER A 235 -1.76 8.70 0.23
N PHE A 236 -2.67 9.51 -0.32
CA PHE A 236 -2.51 10.97 -0.48
C PHE A 236 -3.31 11.77 0.57
N GLY A 237 -3.99 11.09 1.50
CA GLY A 237 -4.79 11.74 2.53
C GLY A 237 -3.92 12.44 3.57
N LYS A 238 -4.27 13.70 3.91
CA LYS A 238 -3.77 14.37 5.13
C LYS A 238 -4.47 13.72 6.34
N SER A 239 -3.94 12.60 6.82
CA SER A 239 -4.42 11.93 8.04
C SER A 239 -4.16 12.76 9.31
N SER A 240 -3.40 13.85 9.22
CA SER A 240 -3.20 14.88 10.27
C SER A 240 -4.50 15.47 10.82
N GLN A 241 -5.61 15.45 10.08
CA GLN A 241 -6.90 15.81 10.67
C GLN A 241 -7.37 14.70 11.62
N LYS A 242 -7.53 15.05 12.91
CA LYS A 242 -8.11 14.19 13.95
C LYS A 242 -9.41 13.58 13.43
N ASN A 243 -9.45 12.24 13.26
CA ASN A 243 -10.53 11.43 12.66
C ASN A 243 -10.54 11.27 11.13
N ALA A 244 -9.43 11.54 10.44
CA ALA A 244 -9.37 11.43 8.99
C ALA A 244 -9.68 10.01 8.46
N LEU A 245 -9.24 8.94 9.13
CA LEU A 245 -9.43 7.58 8.62
C LEU A 245 -9.90 6.64 9.74
N ASP A 246 -11.20 6.36 9.81
CA ASP A 246 -11.79 5.38 10.73
C ASP A 246 -11.72 3.95 10.17
N ILE A 247 -10.49 3.48 9.91
CA ILE A 247 -10.24 2.08 9.52
C ILE A 247 -9.60 1.35 10.70
N ASN A 248 -10.31 0.42 11.33
CA ASN A 248 -9.76 -0.33 12.47
C ASN A 248 -8.53 -1.16 12.09
N ASN A 249 -8.64 -1.95 11.02
CA ASN A 249 -7.59 -2.85 10.55
C ASN A 249 -7.28 -2.56 9.09
N LEU A 250 -6.11 -1.97 8.81
CA LEU A 250 -5.66 -1.68 7.45
C LEU A 250 -4.52 -2.63 7.07
N ARG A 251 -4.70 -3.35 5.96
CA ARG A 251 -3.68 -4.20 5.37
C ARG A 251 -3.42 -3.82 3.92
N LEU A 252 -2.19 -3.43 3.62
CA LEU A 252 -1.72 -3.11 2.28
C LEU A 252 -0.72 -4.16 1.85
N ARG A 253 -0.92 -4.76 0.68
CA ARG A 253 -0.03 -5.77 0.13
C ARG A 253 0.28 -5.52 -1.34
N THR A 254 1.55 -5.52 -1.70
CA THR A 254 1.98 -5.56 -3.10
C THR A 254 2.97 -6.69 -3.35
N GLY A 255 2.92 -7.33 -4.52
CA GLY A 255 3.96 -8.27 -4.93
C GLY A 255 5.22 -7.50 -5.33
N SER A 256 5.08 -6.65 -6.33
CA SER A 256 6.12 -5.76 -6.84
C SER A 256 5.59 -4.34 -6.91
N GLY A 257 6.15 -3.46 -6.08
CA GLY A 257 5.75 -2.07 -6.03
C GLY A 257 6.03 -1.44 -4.68
N LYS A 258 5.96 -0.12 -4.66
CA LYS A 258 6.17 0.68 -3.47
C LYS A 258 4.86 0.83 -2.69
N ILE A 259 4.95 0.90 -1.37
CA ILE A 259 3.86 1.38 -0.52
C ILE A 259 4.30 2.73 0.04
N ALA A 260 3.55 3.79 -0.25
CA ALA A 260 3.95 5.15 0.11
C ALA A 260 2.77 5.98 0.66
N GLY A 261 3.03 6.86 1.62
CA GLY A 261 2.07 7.87 2.04
C GLY A 261 1.83 7.90 3.54
N GLU A 262 0.69 8.46 3.90
CA GLU A 262 0.26 8.61 5.30
C GLU A 262 -0.82 7.59 5.64
N PHE A 263 -0.64 6.88 6.76
CA PHE A 263 -1.48 5.77 7.16
C PHE A 263 -1.92 5.89 8.61
N PRO A 264 -3.22 5.67 8.90
CA PRO A 264 -3.75 5.69 10.24
C PRO A 264 -3.34 4.40 10.96
N LEU A 265 -2.92 4.54 12.21
CA LEU A 265 -2.79 3.45 13.15
C LEU A 265 -3.94 3.52 14.15
N ASN A 266 -5.10 3.01 13.74
CA ASN A 266 -6.18 2.65 14.65
C ASN A 266 -5.81 1.36 15.37
N HIS A 267 -6.48 0.22 15.15
CA HIS A 267 -6.12 -1.01 15.86
C HIS A 267 -4.88 -1.69 15.26
N ALA A 268 -4.87 -1.94 13.95
CA ALA A 268 -3.79 -2.62 13.26
C ALA A 268 -3.48 -2.00 11.89
N LEU A 269 -2.20 -1.85 11.59
CA LEU A 269 -1.66 -1.42 10.31
C LEU A 269 -0.60 -2.43 9.84
N ALA A 270 -0.82 -3.05 8.69
CA ALA A 270 0.10 -4.00 8.08
C ALA A 270 0.47 -3.56 6.66
N LEU A 271 1.75 -3.28 6.43
CA LEU A 271 2.31 -2.89 5.14
C LEU A 271 3.25 -3.99 4.65
N GLU A 272 2.92 -4.64 3.54
CA GLU A 272 3.63 -5.82 3.06
C GLU A 272 3.98 -5.69 1.58
N THR A 273 5.25 -5.84 1.24
CA THR A 273 5.70 -5.93 -0.15
C THR A 273 6.60 -7.16 -0.33
N THR A 274 6.68 -7.72 -1.53
CA THR A 274 7.74 -8.72 -1.80
C THR A 274 8.97 -7.99 -2.32
N ASN A 275 8.80 -7.17 -3.36
CA ASN A 275 9.84 -6.35 -3.95
C ASN A 275 9.38 -4.90 -4.05
N GLY A 276 9.97 -4.03 -3.23
CA GLY A 276 9.73 -2.59 -3.27
C GLY A 276 9.84 -1.96 -1.88
N ASP A 277 9.82 -0.64 -1.86
CA ASP A 277 10.02 0.12 -0.62
C ASP A 277 8.71 0.36 0.12
N ILE A 278 8.81 0.50 1.44
CA ILE A 278 7.74 0.97 2.31
C ILE A 278 8.15 2.33 2.86
N VAL A 279 7.46 3.40 2.45
CA VAL A 279 7.68 4.77 2.93
C VAL A 279 6.40 5.25 3.59
N ALA A 280 6.33 5.16 4.92
CA ALA A 280 5.09 5.34 5.67
C ALA A 280 5.23 6.43 6.74
N ASN A 281 4.41 7.47 6.64
CA ASN A 281 4.09 8.32 7.77
C ASN A 281 2.92 7.69 8.53
N VAL A 282 3.10 7.43 9.82
CA VAL A 282 2.08 6.78 10.66
C VAL A 282 1.45 7.82 11.57
N VAL A 283 0.13 7.91 11.52
CA VAL A 283 -0.67 8.76 12.41
C VAL A 283 -1.41 7.86 13.39
N SER A 284 -1.03 7.92 14.67
CA SER A 284 -1.74 7.20 15.73
C SER A 284 -3.12 7.82 15.95
N SER A 285 -4.14 6.98 16.13
CA SER A 285 -5.47 7.44 16.51
C SER A 285 -5.55 7.76 18.00
N ASP A 286 -6.31 8.80 18.37
CA ASP A 286 -6.65 9.17 19.76
C ASP A 286 -7.65 8.20 20.43
N ARG A 287 -7.64 6.93 20.04
CA ARG A 287 -8.56 5.92 20.58
C ARG A 287 -8.05 5.44 21.93
N PRO A 288 -8.77 5.70 23.03
CA PRO A 288 -8.33 5.24 24.34
C PRO A 288 -8.23 3.70 24.36
N GLU A 289 -7.20 3.21 25.05
CA GLU A 289 -7.12 1.87 25.64
C GLU A 289 -6.93 0.63 24.74
N LYS A 290 -6.95 0.74 23.41
CA LYS A 290 -6.58 -0.42 22.56
C LYS A 290 -5.08 -0.47 22.33
N ILE A 291 -4.46 -1.64 22.31
CA ILE A 291 -3.05 -1.75 21.89
C ILE A 291 -2.95 -1.50 20.38
N GLY A 292 -1.95 -0.74 19.94
CA GLY A 292 -1.65 -0.52 18.52
C GLY A 292 -0.79 -1.61 17.94
N TRP A 293 -1.11 -2.10 16.73
CA TRP A 293 -0.32 -3.10 16.03
C TRP A 293 0.21 -2.55 14.72
N LEU A 294 1.53 -2.39 14.61
CA LEU A 294 2.19 -1.97 13.38
C LEU A 294 3.05 -3.10 12.85
N LYS A 295 2.84 -3.50 11.60
CA LYS A 295 3.66 -4.48 10.90
C LYS A 295 4.15 -3.92 9.57
N THR A 296 5.44 -4.03 9.31
CA THR A 296 6.03 -3.81 7.99
C THR A 296 6.85 -5.04 7.59
N SER A 297 6.75 -5.46 6.33
CA SER A 297 7.48 -6.62 5.83
C SER A 297 7.87 -6.46 4.37
N SER A 298 9.13 -6.73 4.03
CA SER A 298 9.62 -6.91 2.66
C SER A 298 10.48 -8.16 2.51
N VAL A 299 10.64 -8.65 1.27
CA VAL A 299 11.77 -9.53 0.94
C VAL A 299 12.91 -8.64 0.48
N ASN A 300 12.69 -7.83 -0.55
CA ASN A 300 13.64 -6.84 -1.04
C ASN A 300 13.02 -5.45 -0.99
N GLY A 301 13.71 -4.51 -0.36
CA GLY A 301 13.32 -3.11 -0.34
C GLY A 301 13.42 -2.50 1.05
N ASN A 302 13.54 -1.18 1.06
CA ASN A 302 13.84 -0.38 2.23
C ASN A 302 12.56 0.02 2.95
N HIS A 303 12.63 0.13 4.27
CA HIS A 303 11.55 0.61 5.12
C HIS A 303 11.95 1.97 5.68
N LYS A 304 11.18 3.01 5.40
CA LYS A 304 11.26 4.31 6.06
C LYS A 304 9.93 4.58 6.74
N VAL A 305 9.86 4.34 8.04
CA VAL A 305 8.63 4.46 8.84
C VAL A 305 8.80 5.56 9.87
N ARG A 306 7.94 6.56 9.84
CA ARG A 306 8.00 7.69 10.79
C ARG A 306 6.63 7.90 11.41
N PHE A 307 6.58 7.95 12.73
CA PHE A 307 5.40 8.45 13.43
C PHE A 307 5.41 9.97 13.35
N ILE A 308 4.31 10.55 12.91
CA ILE A 308 4.14 12.01 12.79
C ILE A 308 3.14 12.57 13.82
N SER A 309 2.68 11.72 14.74
CA SER A 309 1.82 12.07 15.86
C SER A 309 2.27 11.35 17.12
N HIS A 310 1.88 11.88 18.28
CA HIS A 310 2.00 11.20 19.56
C HIS A 310 1.19 9.90 19.58
N LEU A 311 1.56 8.95 20.45
CA LEU A 311 0.83 7.71 20.68
C LEU A 311 -0.33 7.87 21.66
N ASN A 312 -0.28 8.87 22.54
CA ASN A 312 -1.30 9.19 23.54
C ASN A 312 -1.65 8.01 24.46
N PRO A 313 -1.05 7.99 25.67
CA PRO A 313 -0.59 6.83 26.50
C PRO A 313 -0.83 5.38 26.01
N ARG A 314 -0.80 5.14 24.70
CA ARG A 314 -1.21 3.87 24.11
C ARG A 314 -0.01 2.93 23.94
N PRO A 315 -0.07 1.68 24.44
CA PRO A 315 0.96 0.69 24.13
C PRO A 315 0.99 0.38 22.63
N LEU A 316 2.21 0.28 22.07
CA LEU A 316 2.46 -0.07 20.68
C LEU A 316 3.18 -1.41 20.57
N TYR A 317 2.64 -2.31 19.74
CA TYR A 317 3.34 -3.48 19.23
C TYR A 317 3.78 -3.27 17.79
N SER A 318 5.08 -3.12 17.58
CA SER A 318 5.66 -2.89 16.26
C SER A 318 6.54 -4.07 15.81
N LYS A 319 6.41 -4.46 14.54
CA LYS A 319 7.23 -5.51 13.92
C LYS A 319 7.66 -5.09 12.52
N HIS A 320 8.96 -4.98 12.32
CA HIS A 320 9.55 -4.59 11.04
C HIS A 320 10.47 -5.71 10.57
N LYS A 321 10.25 -6.23 9.36
CA LYS A 321 11.03 -7.34 8.81
C LYS A 321 11.46 -7.06 7.37
N SER A 322 12.74 -7.20 7.08
CA SER A 322 13.26 -7.28 5.72
C SER A 322 14.15 -8.52 5.58
N VAL A 323 14.30 -9.05 4.37
CA VAL A 323 15.39 -9.99 4.09
C VAL A 323 16.59 -9.18 3.61
N SER A 324 16.40 -8.38 2.55
CA SER A 324 17.40 -7.47 2.03
C SER A 324 16.85 -6.06 1.90
N GLY A 325 17.39 -5.14 2.69
CA GLY A 325 17.02 -3.74 2.69
C GLY A 325 17.22 -3.10 4.05
N ASP A 326 17.38 -1.80 4.03
CA ASP A 326 17.56 -0.98 5.21
C ASP A 326 16.21 -0.71 5.87
N ILE A 327 16.21 -0.67 7.20
CA ILE A 327 15.02 -0.37 8.00
C ILE A 327 15.33 0.84 8.87
N SER A 328 14.73 1.98 8.54
CA SER A 328 14.73 3.22 9.31
C SER A 328 13.37 3.43 9.97
N VAL A 329 13.35 3.53 11.30
CA VAL A 329 12.12 3.76 12.08
C VAL A 329 12.30 4.92 13.06
N VAL A 330 11.43 5.92 12.95
CA VAL A 330 11.35 7.05 13.87
C VAL A 330 10.09 6.90 14.73
N TYR A 331 10.27 6.57 16.01
CA TYR A 331 9.21 6.51 17.01
C TYR A 331 9.01 7.88 17.67
N PRO A 332 7.79 8.22 18.12
CA PRO A 332 7.51 9.52 18.73
C PRO A 332 8.11 9.61 20.13
N GLU A 333 8.25 10.84 20.66
CA GLU A 333 8.88 11.09 21.95
C GLU A 333 8.17 10.38 23.11
N ASP A 334 6.85 10.29 23.07
CA ASP A 334 6.03 9.64 24.09
C ASP A 334 6.05 8.11 24.02
N TRP A 335 6.75 7.52 23.04
CA TRP A 335 6.96 6.08 23.00
C TRP A 335 7.80 5.62 24.19
N GLN A 336 7.28 4.64 24.94
CA GLN A 336 7.98 3.98 26.04
C GLN A 336 7.77 2.47 25.99
N GLY A 337 8.85 1.71 26.13
CA GLY A 337 8.85 0.26 26.03
C GLY A 337 10.22 -0.34 25.67
N GLY A 338 10.18 -1.56 25.12
CA GLY A 338 11.39 -2.30 24.74
C GLY A 338 11.47 -2.63 23.24
N LEU A 339 12.63 -2.45 22.63
CA LEU A 339 12.94 -2.87 21.26
C LEU A 339 13.90 -4.06 21.24
N LYS A 340 13.65 -5.01 20.34
CA LYS A 340 14.57 -6.08 19.95
C LYS A 340 15.01 -5.87 18.51
N LEU A 341 16.30 -5.67 18.30
CA LEU A 341 16.89 -5.40 17.00
C LEU A 341 17.80 -6.57 16.61
N LYS A 342 17.65 -7.10 15.40
CA LYS A 342 18.46 -8.23 14.92
C LYS A 342 18.87 -8.00 13.47
N SER A 343 20.17 -8.09 13.19
CA SER A 343 20.72 -8.07 11.83
C SER A 343 21.75 -9.17 11.67
N THR A 344 21.74 -9.90 10.55
CA THR A 344 22.72 -10.99 10.34
C THR A 344 24.05 -10.43 9.87
N SER A 345 24.04 -9.58 8.84
CA SER A 345 25.26 -9.01 8.25
C SER A 345 25.31 -7.47 8.24
N GLY A 346 24.24 -6.80 8.66
CA GLY A 346 24.15 -5.34 8.60
C GLY A 346 24.60 -4.59 9.86
N HIS A 347 24.40 -3.28 9.82
CA HIS A 347 24.67 -2.38 10.94
C HIS A 347 23.39 -2.14 11.77
N ILE A 348 23.54 -1.88 13.07
CA ILE A 348 22.43 -1.51 13.95
C ILE A 348 22.84 -0.23 14.65
N GLU A 349 22.02 0.81 14.50
CA GLU A 349 22.16 2.11 15.11
C GLU A 349 20.87 2.48 15.82
N VAL A 350 21.00 3.10 16.99
CA VAL A 350 19.88 3.50 17.84
C VAL A 350 20.22 4.79 18.53
N ASP A 351 19.33 5.76 18.41
CA ASP A 351 19.43 7.05 19.07
C ASP A 351 18.06 7.51 19.62
N GLY A 352 18.08 8.58 20.41
CA GLY A 352 16.91 9.21 21.01
C GLY A 352 17.05 9.40 22.52
N LYS A 353 16.48 10.49 23.01
CA LYS A 353 16.51 10.88 24.42
C LYS A 353 15.89 9.81 25.32
N GLY A 354 16.59 9.47 26.40
CA GLY A 354 16.13 8.50 27.40
C GLY A 354 16.19 7.04 26.96
N THR A 355 16.77 6.75 25.80
CA THR A 355 17.01 5.37 25.36
C THR A 355 18.23 4.77 26.06
N LYS A 356 18.15 3.49 26.43
CA LYS A 356 19.25 2.74 27.03
C LYS A 356 19.41 1.40 26.32
N VAL A 357 20.61 1.15 25.80
CA VAL A 357 20.95 -0.17 25.24
C VAL A 357 21.37 -1.08 26.39
N VAL A 358 20.47 -2.00 26.79
CA VAL A 358 20.69 -2.90 27.93
C VAL A 358 21.40 -4.19 27.57
N ARG A 359 21.47 -4.53 26.28
CA ARG A 359 22.18 -5.71 25.81
C ARG A 359 22.65 -5.52 24.37
N LYS A 360 23.92 -5.84 24.12
CA LYS A 360 24.53 -5.92 22.79
C LYS A 360 25.23 -7.27 22.67
N ASP A 361 24.72 -8.14 21.83
CA ASP A 361 25.35 -9.42 21.52
C ASP A 361 25.83 -9.42 20.07
N LYS A 362 27.02 -9.99 19.85
CA LYS A 362 27.56 -10.31 18.53
C LYS A 362 27.83 -11.82 18.52
N GLY A 363 26.87 -12.58 18.01
CA GLY A 363 26.99 -14.03 17.89
C GLY A 363 27.46 -14.45 16.50
N LEU A 364 27.69 -15.75 16.32
CA LEU A 364 28.00 -16.36 15.02
C LEU A 364 26.91 -16.09 13.97
N VAL A 365 25.66 -15.89 14.42
CA VAL A 365 24.47 -15.69 13.58
C VAL A 365 24.09 -14.19 13.45
N GLY A 366 25.01 -13.28 13.78
CA GLY A 366 24.84 -11.84 13.61
C GLY A 366 24.75 -11.03 14.89
N ARG A 367 24.20 -9.83 14.77
CA ARG A 367 24.09 -8.81 15.81
C ARG A 367 22.69 -8.82 16.41
N PHE A 368 22.61 -8.72 17.73
CA PHE A 368 21.35 -8.63 18.46
C PHE A 368 21.44 -7.56 19.55
N TRP A 369 20.56 -6.56 19.51
CA TRP A 369 20.50 -5.49 20.50
C TRP A 369 19.13 -5.48 21.19
N LYS A 370 19.13 -5.19 22.50
CA LYS A 370 17.92 -4.91 23.28
C LYS A 370 18.01 -3.47 23.80
N VAL A 371 17.00 -2.68 23.46
CA VAL A 371 16.89 -1.26 23.84
C VAL A 371 15.64 -1.09 24.70
N ILE A 372 15.72 -0.21 25.70
CA ILE A 372 14.56 0.19 26.50
C ILE A 372 14.48 1.73 26.57
N LYS A 373 13.26 2.26 26.68
CA LYS A 373 12.97 3.66 27.02
C LYS A 373 11.80 3.71 27.99
N GLY A 374 11.98 4.36 29.13
CA GLY A 374 10.95 4.46 30.17
C GLY A 374 10.51 3.10 30.74
N ASP A 375 9.32 3.08 31.33
CA ASP A 375 8.67 1.91 31.94
C ASP A 375 7.39 1.47 31.20
N GLY A 376 7.14 2.06 30.03
CA GLY A 376 5.97 1.78 29.21
C GLY A 376 5.89 0.33 28.69
N LYS A 377 4.69 -0.04 28.22
CA LYS A 377 4.35 -1.41 27.84
C LYS A 377 4.55 -1.71 26.35
N SER A 378 5.09 -0.77 25.57
CA SER A 378 5.30 -0.98 24.14
C SER A 378 6.38 -2.02 23.88
N LYS A 379 6.24 -2.78 22.78
CA LYS A 379 7.25 -3.75 22.35
C LYS A 379 7.47 -3.61 20.85
N GLY A 380 8.71 -3.46 20.45
CA GLY A 380 9.11 -3.47 19.05
C GLY A 380 10.08 -4.60 18.72
N SER A 381 9.98 -5.10 17.49
CA SER A 381 10.92 -6.07 16.92
C SER A 381 11.30 -5.64 15.52
N ILE A 382 12.59 -5.41 15.30
CA ILE A 382 13.13 -5.05 13.98
C ILE A 382 14.13 -6.12 13.58
N THR A 383 13.96 -6.69 12.39
CA THR A 383 14.80 -7.78 11.92
C THR A 383 15.11 -7.63 10.43
N THR A 384 16.39 -7.68 10.09
CA THR A 384 16.86 -7.78 8.71
C THR A 384 17.90 -8.90 8.59
N VAL A 385 18.03 -9.51 7.41
CA VAL A 385 19.16 -10.43 7.15
C VAL A 385 20.35 -9.58 6.71
N SER A 386 20.16 -8.77 5.66
CA SER A 386 21.13 -7.82 5.14
C SER A 386 20.53 -6.42 5.02
N GLY A 387 21.18 -5.44 5.63
CA GLY A 387 20.77 -4.03 5.63
C GLY A 387 21.03 -3.34 6.97
N LYS A 388 21.12 -2.02 6.94
CA LYS A 388 21.20 -1.16 8.13
C LYS A 388 19.85 -1.18 8.85
N ILE A 389 19.89 -1.30 10.17
CA ILE A 389 18.78 -0.95 11.05
C ILE A 389 19.13 0.38 11.70
N ASP A 390 18.26 1.36 11.51
CA ASP A 390 18.39 2.70 12.06
C ASP A 390 17.11 3.03 12.85
N VAL A 391 17.24 3.38 14.12
CA VAL A 391 16.10 3.64 14.99
C VAL A 391 16.32 4.94 15.75
N PHE A 392 15.36 5.84 15.63
CA PHE A 392 15.33 7.07 16.40
C PHE A 392 14.06 7.11 17.28
N ILE A 393 14.17 7.58 18.52
CA ILE A 393 13.03 7.71 19.44
C ILE A 393 12.97 9.12 20.04
N GLY A 394 12.10 9.97 19.51
CA GLY A 394 12.02 11.38 19.89
C GLY A 394 11.56 12.26 18.74
N GLU A 395 11.64 13.57 18.96
CA GLU A 395 11.71 14.53 17.86
C GLU A 395 13.11 14.47 17.27
N GLU A 396 13.19 14.19 15.97
CA GLU A 396 14.43 14.38 15.23
C GLU A 396 14.66 15.90 15.27
N ASP A 397 15.72 16.35 15.93
CA ASP A 397 16.09 17.76 15.96
C ASP A 397 16.12 18.19 14.49
N LYS A 398 15.09 18.92 14.07
CA LYS A 398 15.14 19.57 12.78
C LYS A 398 16.29 20.52 12.96
N GLU A 399 17.43 20.20 12.36
CA GLU A 399 18.40 21.21 12.02
C GLU A 399 17.62 22.25 11.21
N GLU A 400 17.14 23.26 11.92
CA GLU A 400 16.75 24.55 11.38
C GLU A 400 18.00 25.09 10.71
N GLY A 401 18.22 24.63 9.47
CA GLY A 401 19.05 25.30 8.50
C GLY A 401 18.38 26.62 8.13
N VAL A 402 18.36 27.53 9.11
CA VAL A 402 18.42 28.96 8.89
C VAL A 402 19.78 29.19 8.22
N MET A 403 19.81 29.12 6.89
CA MET A 403 20.72 29.98 6.15
C MET A 403 19.96 31.29 5.93
N GLU A 404 20.31 32.26 6.78
CA GLU A 404 20.13 33.70 6.51
C GLU A 404 20.70 34.10 5.15
#